data_AF-A0A846N8S2-F1
#
_entry.id   AF-A0A846N8S2-F1
#
_cell.length_a   1.000
_cell.length_b   1.000
_cell.length_c   1.000
_cell.angle_alpha   90.00
_cell.angle_beta   90.00
_cell.angle_gamma   90.00
#
_symmetry.space_group_name_H-M   'P 1'
#
loop_
_entity.id
_entity.type
_entity.pdbx_description
1 polymer ?
#
loop_
_entity_poly.entity_id
_entity_poly.type
_entity_poly.pdbx_seq_one_letter_code
_entity_poly.pdbx_strand_id
1 'polypeptide(L)'
;GEVIENLAKLMEENQTKPVYQTPTVESVIKESNFDSLNALEDVELFEPEFNEPKPIAANEIKDKLKILEKNTFFNVPRTVTETVQQLREYGWVASPLDVSKTLVNMASAKEISKNSTENRTHYFAEEPILAN
;
A
#
# COMPACT_ATOMS: atom_id res chain seq x y z
N GLY A 1 20.51 41.51 -25.67
CA GLY A 1 20.29 40.17 -25.10
C GLY A 1 20.36 40.21 -23.59
N GLU A 2 19.72 41.19 -22.94
CA GLU A 2 19.85 41.42 -21.49
C GLU A 2 19.11 40.38 -20.64
N VAL A 3 18.09 39.73 -21.19
CA VAL A 3 17.27 38.75 -20.44
C VAL A 3 18.09 37.49 -20.10
N ILE A 4 19.01 37.10 -20.98
CA ILE A 4 19.85 35.90 -20.80
C ILE A 4 21.00 36.19 -19.83
N GLU A 5 21.61 37.38 -19.90
CA GLU A 5 22.66 37.80 -18.96
C GLU A 5 22.14 37.90 -17.52
N ASN A 6 20.92 38.40 -17.33
CA ASN A 6 20.30 38.47 -16.02
C ASN A 6 19.97 37.08 -15.43
N LEU A 7 19.62 36.10 -16.27
CA LEU A 7 19.38 34.73 -15.81
C LEU A 7 20.68 34.02 -15.41
N ALA A 8 21.76 34.21 -16.19
CA ALA A 8 23.07 33.65 -15.89
C ALA A 8 23.60 34.17 -14.54
N LYS A 9 23.42 35.47 -14.26
CA LYS A 9 23.84 36.07 -12.99
C LYS A 9 23.07 35.50 -11.80
N LEU A 10 21.79 35.21 -11.95
CA LEU A 10 20.96 34.64 -10.87
C LEU A 10 21.32 33.18 -10.54
N MET A 11 21.79 32.43 -11.54
CA MET A 11 22.29 31.05 -11.36
C MET A 11 23.69 31.01 -10.74
N GLU A 12 24.51 32.03 -10.97
CA GLU A 12 25.83 32.17 -10.34
C GLU A 12 25.71 32.64 -8.88
N GLU A 13 24.80 33.56 -8.57
CA GLU A 13 24.56 34.04 -7.19
C GLU A 13 23.91 32.98 -6.27
N ASN A 14 23.20 31.98 -6.83
CA ASN A 14 22.60 30.88 -6.05
C ASN A 14 23.39 29.57 -6.13
N GLN A 15 24.71 29.62 -6.35
CA GLN A 15 25.58 28.47 -6.11
C GLN A 15 25.81 28.25 -4.60
N THR A 16 24.73 28.15 -3.83
CA THR A 16 24.76 27.48 -2.52
C THR A 16 25.04 26.01 -2.78
N LYS A 17 26.32 25.64 -2.72
CA LYS A 17 26.72 24.24 -2.48
C LYS A 17 25.82 23.71 -1.36
N PRO A 18 25.14 22.57 -1.51
CA PRO A 18 24.52 21.94 -0.36
C PRO A 18 25.63 21.66 0.64
N VAL A 19 25.62 22.41 1.74
CA VAL A 19 26.44 22.12 2.90
C VAL A 19 25.83 20.86 3.49
N TYR A 20 26.42 19.71 3.18
CA TYR A 20 26.20 18.53 3.96
C TYR A 20 26.81 18.82 5.34
N GLN A 21 25.97 19.19 6.30
CA GLN A 21 26.34 19.07 7.70
C GLN A 21 26.50 17.57 7.98
N THR A 22 27.72 17.09 7.87
CA THR A 22 28.12 15.88 8.57
C THR A 22 27.90 16.17 10.06
N PRO A 23 27.08 15.40 10.79
CA PRO A 23 27.08 15.50 12.23
C PRO A 23 28.51 15.18 12.69
N THR A 24 29.19 16.18 13.28
CA THR A 24 30.43 15.96 14.02
C THR A 24 30.08 15.08 15.21
N VAL A 25 30.21 13.77 15.01
CA VAL A 25 30.29 12.81 16.11
C VAL A 25 31.64 13.07 16.76
N GLU A 26 31.62 13.85 17.83
CA GLU A 26 32.77 13.95 18.72
C GLU A 26 33.19 12.55 19.14
N SER A 27 34.49 12.32 18.96
CA SER A 27 35.24 11.09 19.14
C SER A 27 34.79 10.22 20.31
N VAL A 28 34.29 9.03 19.98
CA VAL A 28 34.60 7.82 20.76
C VAL A 28 35.37 6.89 19.83
N ILE A 29 36.64 7.19 19.61
CA ILE A 29 37.56 6.21 19.03
C ILE A 29 37.94 5.26 20.17
N LYS A 30 37.20 4.16 20.27
CA LYS A 30 37.78 2.90 20.72
C LYS A 30 37.70 1.93 19.56
N GLU A 31 38.90 1.53 19.15
CA GLU A 31 39.23 0.58 18.10
C GLU A 31 38.31 -0.65 18.10
N SER A 32 37.52 -0.82 17.04
CA SER A 32 37.17 -2.14 16.53
C SER A 32 36.52 -2.04 15.15
N ASN A 33 37.28 -2.47 14.14
CA ASN A 33 36.84 -3.24 12.98
C ASN A 33 35.85 -2.60 12.00
N PHE A 34 36.38 -2.14 10.87
CA PHE A 34 36.01 -2.51 9.48
C PHE A 34 34.59 -3.04 9.16
N ASP A 35 33.52 -2.56 9.80
CA ASP A 35 32.15 -3.02 9.49
C ASP A 35 31.09 -1.91 9.51
N SER A 36 31.45 -0.65 9.75
CA SER A 36 30.47 0.46 9.72
C SER A 36 30.13 0.97 8.32
N LEU A 37 30.96 0.70 7.29
CA LEU A 37 30.65 1.09 5.90
C LEU A 37 29.82 0.02 5.16
N ASN A 38 29.95 -1.26 5.54
CA ASN A 38 29.05 -2.33 5.07
C ASN A 38 27.63 -2.19 5.65
N ALA A 39 27.47 -1.44 6.75
CA ALA A 39 26.18 -1.18 7.38
C ALA A 39 25.38 -0.03 6.73
N LEU A 40 25.95 0.66 5.74
CA LEU A 40 25.32 1.79 5.02
C LEU A 40 24.84 1.40 3.61
N GLU A 41 25.05 0.16 3.17
CA GLU A 41 24.71 -0.29 1.81
C GLU A 41 23.19 -0.46 1.58
N ASP A 42 22.37 -0.39 2.64
CA ASP A 42 20.93 -0.71 2.59
C ASP A 42 20.00 0.46 2.96
N VAL A 43 20.51 1.69 2.98
CA VAL A 43 19.69 2.89 3.29
C VAL A 43 19.06 3.50 2.03
N GLU A 44 19.44 3.06 0.83
CA GLU A 44 19.06 3.72 -0.45
C GLU A 44 17.83 3.15 -1.17
N LEU A 45 17.07 2.17 -0.65
CA LEU A 45 16.02 1.49 -1.44
C LEU A 45 14.65 1.31 -0.76
N PHE A 46 14.32 2.07 0.29
CA PHE A 46 12.96 2.06 0.84
C PHE A 46 12.11 3.19 0.25
N GLU A 47 11.58 2.97 -0.95
CA GLU A 47 10.53 3.82 -1.50
C GLU A 47 9.17 3.36 -0.95
N PRO A 48 8.55 4.10 -0.01
CA PRO A 48 7.30 3.67 0.62
C PRO A 48 6.14 3.51 -0.38
N GLU A 49 6.25 4.18 -1.53
CA GLU A 49 5.27 4.15 -2.64
C GLU A 49 5.34 2.88 -3.50
N PHE A 50 6.38 2.04 -3.34
CA PHE A 50 6.58 0.79 -4.09
C PHE A 50 6.57 -0.46 -3.20
N ASN A 51 6.04 -0.37 -1.98
CA ASN A 51 5.92 -1.54 -1.14
C ASN A 51 5.04 -2.60 -1.81
N GLU A 52 5.62 -3.76 -2.08
CA GLU A 52 4.88 -4.91 -2.58
C GLU A 52 3.78 -5.27 -1.57
N PRO A 53 2.55 -5.57 -2.04
CA PRO A 53 1.48 -5.93 -1.13
C PRO A 53 1.86 -7.19 -0.33
N LYS A 54 1.62 -7.14 0.97
CA LYS A 54 2.03 -8.17 1.93
C LYS A 54 1.14 -9.41 1.82
N PRO A 55 1.69 -10.64 1.72
CA PRO A 55 0.89 -11.85 1.77
C PRO A 55 0.17 -11.98 3.12
N ILE A 56 -1.11 -12.32 3.08
CA ILE A 56 -1.94 -12.56 4.28
C ILE A 56 -2.39 -14.02 4.35
N ALA A 57 -2.51 -14.55 5.57
CA ALA A 57 -2.99 -15.90 5.79
C ALA A 57 -4.51 -16.00 5.62
N ALA A 58 -5.03 -17.21 5.33
CA ALA A 58 -6.44 -17.43 5.03
C ALA A 58 -7.39 -17.00 6.18
N ASN A 59 -6.94 -17.11 7.43
CA ASN A 59 -7.69 -16.66 8.61
C ASN A 59 -7.79 -15.12 8.71
N GLU A 60 -6.85 -14.38 8.13
CA GLU A 60 -6.85 -12.91 8.13
C GLU A 60 -7.73 -12.32 7.04
N ILE A 61 -8.02 -13.09 5.97
CA ILE A 61 -8.79 -12.63 4.81
C ILE A 61 -10.15 -12.07 5.24
N LYS A 62 -10.86 -12.76 6.14
CA LYS A 62 -12.18 -12.31 6.61
C LYS A 62 -12.11 -10.91 7.24
N ASP A 63 -11.10 -10.66 8.06
CA ASP A 63 -10.94 -9.35 8.72
C ASP A 63 -10.58 -8.26 7.71
N LYS A 64 -9.81 -8.59 6.66
CA LYS A 64 -9.55 -7.64 5.57
C LYS A 64 -10.79 -7.35 4.73
N LEU A 65 -11.61 -8.36 4.44
CA LEU A 65 -12.87 -8.17 3.70
C LEU A 65 -13.85 -7.28 4.49
N LYS A 66 -13.89 -7.38 5.82
CA LYS A 66 -14.68 -6.46 6.66
C LYS A 66 -14.20 -5.01 6.59
N ILE A 67 -12.92 -4.76 6.35
CA ILE A 67 -12.41 -3.40 6.12
C ILE A 67 -12.96 -2.88 4.79
N LEU A 68 -12.93 -3.69 3.74
CA LEU A 68 -13.52 -3.32 2.44
C LEU A 68 -15.02 -3.05 2.54
N GLU A 69 -15.74 -3.88 3.28
CA GLU A 69 -17.17 -3.71 3.56
C GLU A 69 -17.46 -2.36 4.23
N LYS A 70 -16.72 -2.00 5.28
CA LYS A 70 -16.83 -0.69 5.95
C LYS A 70 -16.53 0.48 5.03
N ASN A 71 -15.67 0.27 4.04
CA ASN A 71 -15.34 1.25 3.01
C ASN A 71 -16.30 1.20 1.81
N THR A 72 -17.50 0.64 1.98
CA THR A 72 -18.59 0.59 0.98
C THR A 72 -18.27 -0.22 -0.29
N PHE A 73 -17.18 -1.00 -0.28
CA PHE A 73 -16.74 -1.74 -1.46
C PHE A 73 -17.81 -2.70 -2.00
N PHE A 74 -18.58 -3.31 -1.10
CA PHE A 74 -19.64 -4.27 -1.40
C PHE A 74 -21.03 -3.63 -1.58
N ASN A 75 -21.17 -2.29 -1.56
CA ASN A 75 -22.45 -1.64 -1.87
C ASN A 75 -22.86 -1.83 -3.34
N VAL A 76 -21.91 -2.23 -4.19
CA VAL A 76 -22.13 -2.62 -5.58
C VAL A 76 -21.69 -4.08 -5.73
N PRO A 77 -22.33 -4.90 -6.58
CA PRO A 77 -21.90 -6.27 -6.84
C PRO A 77 -20.43 -6.35 -7.29
N ARG A 78 -19.64 -7.19 -6.59
CA ARG A 78 -18.21 -7.43 -6.85
C ARG A 78 -17.92 -8.89 -7.12
N THR A 79 -17.01 -9.14 -8.04
CA THR A 79 -16.44 -10.45 -8.33
C THR A 79 -15.26 -10.76 -7.40
N VAL A 80 -14.86 -12.04 -7.36
CA VAL A 80 -13.65 -12.47 -6.65
C VAL A 80 -12.42 -11.75 -7.18
N THR A 81 -12.30 -11.57 -8.50
CA THR A 81 -11.16 -10.90 -9.14
C THR A 81 -11.04 -9.45 -8.70
N GLU A 82 -12.15 -8.71 -8.70
CA GLU A 82 -12.19 -7.31 -8.24
C GLU A 82 -11.86 -7.22 -6.74
N THR A 83 -12.34 -8.18 -5.94
CA THR A 83 -12.03 -8.23 -4.51
C THR A 83 -10.54 -8.46 -4.26
N VAL A 84 -9.91 -9.38 -4.99
CA VAL A 84 -8.46 -9.63 -4.91
C VAL A 84 -7.67 -8.40 -5.37
N GLN A 85 -8.12 -7.71 -6.42
CA GLN A 85 -7.49 -6.46 -6.84
C GLN A 85 -7.59 -5.40 -5.75
N GLN A 86 -8.76 -5.22 -5.15
CA GLN A 86 -8.95 -4.25 -4.07
C GLN A 86 -8.07 -4.56 -2.86
N LEU A 87 -7.90 -5.84 -2.49
CA LEU A 87 -6.98 -6.23 -1.42
C LEU A 87 -5.54 -5.79 -1.73
N ARG A 88 -5.09 -5.91 -2.99
CA ARG A 88 -3.76 -5.45 -3.42
C ARG A 88 -3.63 -3.93 -3.33
N GLU A 89 -4.67 -3.19 -3.67
CA GLU A 89 -4.71 -1.72 -3.50
C GLU A 89 -4.59 -1.30 -2.03
N TYR A 90 -4.97 -2.16 -1.09
CA TYR A 90 -4.77 -1.97 0.35
C TYR A 90 -3.44 -2.52 0.86
N GLY A 91 -2.56 -2.99 -0.03
CA GLY A 91 -1.27 -3.55 0.36
C GLY A 91 -1.34 -5.01 0.85
N TRP A 92 -2.37 -5.78 0.47
CA TRP A 92 -2.52 -7.19 0.85
C TRP A 92 -2.59 -8.12 -0.36
N VAL A 93 -1.82 -9.22 -0.33
CA VAL A 93 -1.92 -10.30 -1.30
C VAL A 93 -2.60 -11.51 -0.68
N ALA A 94 -3.67 -11.97 -1.31
CA ALA A 94 -4.36 -13.20 -0.95
C ALA A 94 -4.59 -14.09 -2.17
N SER A 95 -4.64 -15.40 -1.95
CA SER A 95 -4.99 -16.36 -3.00
C SER A 95 -6.44 -16.13 -3.44
N PRO A 96 -6.74 -16.03 -4.76
CA PRO A 96 -8.10 -15.93 -5.25
C PRO A 96 -9.02 -17.07 -4.77
N LEU A 97 -8.45 -18.26 -4.58
CA LEU A 97 -9.18 -19.42 -4.06
C LEU A 97 -9.63 -19.20 -2.62
N ASP A 98 -8.76 -18.66 -1.77
CA ASP A 98 -9.07 -18.45 -0.36
C ASP A 98 -10.01 -17.25 -0.17
N VAL A 99 -9.88 -16.22 -1.02
CA VAL A 99 -10.86 -15.13 -1.10
C VAL A 99 -12.24 -15.67 -1.51
N SER A 100 -12.30 -16.50 -2.55
CA SER A 100 -13.55 -17.13 -3.00
C SER A 100 -14.22 -17.95 -1.90
N LYS A 101 -13.46 -18.84 -1.23
CA LYS A 101 -13.97 -19.62 -0.08
C LYS A 101 -14.50 -18.73 1.03
N THR A 102 -13.76 -17.67 1.37
CA THR A 102 -14.15 -16.74 2.44
C THR A 102 -15.43 -15.99 2.08
N LEU A 103 -15.56 -15.49 0.85
CA LEU A 103 -16.78 -14.83 0.36
C LEU A 103 -17.98 -15.78 0.36
N VAL A 104 -17.80 -17.03 -0.04
CA VAL A 104 -18.86 -18.06 0.05
C VAL A 104 -19.27 -18.30 1.50
N ASN A 105 -18.31 -18.35 2.43
CA ASN A 105 -18.59 -18.54 3.85
C ASN A 105 -19.34 -17.33 4.43
N MET A 106 -18.92 -16.11 4.11
CA MET A 106 -19.61 -14.87 4.52
C MET A 106 -21.04 -14.83 3.96
N ALA A 107 -21.22 -15.22 2.70
CA ALA A 107 -22.55 -15.30 2.09
C ALA A 107 -23.43 -16.36 2.76
N SER A 108 -22.84 -17.49 3.15
CA SER A 108 -23.55 -18.55 3.88
C SER A 108 -23.92 -18.14 5.31
N ALA A 109 -23.09 -17.29 5.93
CA ALA A 109 -23.35 -16.66 7.22
C ALA A 109 -24.31 -15.47 7.15
N LYS A 110 -24.81 -15.11 5.95
CA LYS A 110 -25.67 -13.94 5.69
C LYS A 110 -25.01 -12.60 6.07
N GLU A 111 -23.68 -12.54 6.08
CA GLU A 111 -22.92 -11.29 6.25
C GLU A 111 -22.96 -10.47 4.95
N ILE A 112 -23.00 -11.16 3.80
CA ILE A 112 -23.15 -10.60 2.45
C ILE A 112 -24.13 -11.46 1.66
N SER A 113 -24.60 -10.94 0.53
CA SER A 113 -25.39 -11.68 -0.44
C SER A 113 -24.59 -12.02 -1.69
N LYS A 114 -25.02 -13.06 -2.38
CA LYS A 114 -24.43 -13.51 -3.65
C LYS A 114 -25.50 -13.62 -4.73
N ASN A 115 -25.18 -13.20 -5.94
CA ASN A 115 -25.99 -13.47 -7.13
C ASN A 115 -25.10 -14.09 -8.22
N SER A 116 -25.74 -14.70 -9.21
CA SER A 116 -25.07 -15.17 -10.41
C SER A 116 -25.72 -14.48 -11.61
N THR A 117 -24.94 -13.67 -12.32
CA THR A 117 -25.36 -12.96 -13.53
C THR A 117 -24.33 -13.19 -14.61
N GLU A 118 -24.76 -13.48 -15.84
CA GLU A 118 -23.86 -13.65 -16.99
C GLU A 118 -22.71 -14.65 -16.76
N ASN A 119 -22.98 -15.77 -16.08
CA ASN A 119 -22.00 -16.80 -15.68
C ASN A 119 -20.90 -16.29 -14.72
N ARG A 120 -21.13 -15.19 -14.01
CA ARG A 120 -20.24 -14.65 -12.98
C ARG A 120 -20.95 -14.54 -11.64
N THR A 121 -20.29 -15.00 -10.59
CA THR A 121 -20.76 -14.82 -9.21
C THR A 121 -20.34 -13.45 -8.73
N HIS A 122 -21.31 -12.65 -8.29
CA HIS A 122 -21.03 -11.38 -7.62
C HIS A 122 -21.50 -11.43 -6.17
N TYR A 123 -20.81 -10.66 -5.35
CA TYR A 123 -21.02 -10.53 -3.91
C TYR A 123 -21.29 -9.06 -3.59
N PHE A 124 -22.27 -8.81 -2.73
CA PHE A 124 -22.67 -7.47 -2.32
C PHE A 124 -23.21 -7.48 -0.89
N ALA A 125 -23.09 -6.37 -0.19
CA ALA A 125 -23.76 -6.17 1.09
C ALA A 125 -25.22 -5.81 0.80
N GLU A 126 -26.16 -6.46 1.51
CA GLU A 126 -27.54 -5.97 1.53
C GLU A 126 -27.55 -4.71 2.40
N GLU A 127 -27.93 -3.57 1.85
CA GLU A 127 -28.11 -2.38 2.66
C GLU A 127 -29.12 -2.71 3.77
N PRO A 128 -28.84 -2.37 5.04
CA PRO A 128 -29.88 -2.38 6.05
C PRO A 128 -30.92 -1.37 5.58
N ILE A 129 -32.04 -1.84 5.06
CA ILE A 129 -33.24 -1.02 4.88
C ILE A 129 -33.49 -0.32 6.21
N LEU A 130 -33.13 0.96 6.29
CA LEU A 130 -33.47 1.81 7.41
C LEU A 130 -35.01 1.85 7.41
N ALA A 131 -35.61 1.03 8.27
CA ALA A 131 -37.03 1.07 8.54
C ALA A 131 -37.30 2.42 9.22
N ASN A 132 -37.74 3.39 8.42
CA ASN A 132 -38.25 4.69 8.86
C ASN A 132 -39.72 4.79 8.50
#